data_AF-A0A608I285-F1
#
_entry.id   AF-A0A608I285-F1
#
_cell.length_a   1.000
_cell.length_b   1.000
_cell.length_c   1.000
_cell.angle_alpha   90.00
_cell.angle_beta   90.00
_cell.angle_gamma   90.00
#
_symmetry.space_group_name_H-M   'P 1'
#
loop_
_entity.id
_entity.type
_entity.pdbx_description
1 polymer ?
#
loop_
_entity_poly.entity_id
_entity_poly.type
_entity_poly.pdbx_seq_one_letter_code
_entity_poly.pdbx_strand_id
1 'polypeptide(L)'
;LLMDQTSENDFIVKSYISKEINELLPEQKEKIYKWFEKEVDKNIEEVTKTIKGYVERKPSTIEKYLKLPSYILPVKLQYNLLEEIININGVETFVDSTIDYYLKKVVSNRNKLAHRKLVMCRQQQHLLQYNNINTFLNDDSNVCDNHEGDVVSIDDWIQLRVEVKEYGKLFDDLWEKIKS
;
A
#
# COMPACT_ATOMS: atom_id res chain seq x y z
N LEU A 1 -5.49 -5.23 -13.52
CA LEU A 1 -5.37 -6.67 -13.81
C LEU A 1 -4.37 -7.37 -12.88
N LEU A 2 -3.06 -7.10 -12.94
CA LEU A 2 -2.08 -7.74 -12.02
C LEU A 2 -2.21 -7.27 -10.55
N MET A 3 -2.37 -5.96 -10.32
CA MET A 3 -2.57 -5.40 -8.96
C MET A 3 -3.87 -5.86 -8.29
N ASP A 4 -4.92 -6.14 -9.08
CA ASP A 4 -6.21 -6.62 -8.58
C ASP A 4 -6.07 -8.07 -8.07
N GLN A 5 -5.35 -8.91 -8.83
CA GLN A 5 -5.09 -10.30 -8.47
C GLN A 5 -4.15 -10.45 -7.27
N THR A 6 -3.10 -9.63 -7.16
CA THR A 6 -2.21 -9.67 -5.98
C THR A 6 -2.92 -9.21 -4.71
N SER A 7 -3.77 -8.18 -4.81
CA SER A 7 -4.57 -7.70 -3.68
C SER A 7 -5.59 -8.73 -3.21
N GLU A 8 -6.24 -9.42 -4.15
CA GLU A 8 -7.19 -10.48 -3.86
C GLU A 8 -6.51 -11.70 -3.22
N ASN A 9 -5.32 -12.09 -3.72
CA ASN A 9 -4.51 -13.14 -3.11
C ASN A 9 -4.11 -12.79 -1.67
N ASP A 10 -3.67 -11.56 -1.42
CA ASP A 10 -3.31 -11.10 -0.07
C ASP A 10 -4.53 -11.11 0.87
N PHE A 11 -5.70 -10.73 0.37
CA PHE A 11 -6.95 -10.83 1.11
C PHE A 11 -7.27 -12.29 1.48
N ILE A 12 -7.11 -13.23 0.52
CA ILE A 12 -7.34 -14.67 0.75
C ILE A 12 -6.36 -15.21 1.80
N VAL A 13 -5.07 -14.92 1.68
CA VAL A 13 -4.04 -15.39 2.62
C VAL A 13 -4.31 -14.88 4.04
N LYS A 14 -4.54 -13.57 4.20
CA LYS A 14 -4.86 -12.98 5.52
C LYS A 14 -6.13 -13.57 6.12
N SER A 15 -7.15 -13.76 5.28
CA SER A 15 -8.41 -14.35 5.66
C SER A 15 -8.27 -15.78 6.14
N TYR A 16 -7.51 -16.60 5.41
CA TYR A 16 -7.24 -17.99 5.77
C TYR A 16 -6.48 -18.07 7.10
N ILE A 17 -5.40 -17.31 7.25
CA ILE A 17 -4.62 -17.26 8.50
C ILE A 17 -5.52 -16.86 9.68
N SER A 18 -6.32 -15.80 9.54
CA SER A 18 -7.19 -15.32 10.61
C SER A 18 -8.25 -16.35 11.01
N LYS A 19 -8.80 -17.09 10.05
CA LYS A 19 -9.80 -18.12 10.32
C LYS A 19 -9.17 -19.32 11.00
N GLU A 20 -8.13 -19.89 10.41
CA GLU A 20 -7.51 -21.12 10.90
C GLU A 20 -6.88 -20.92 12.27
N ILE A 21 -6.23 -19.78 12.54
CA ILE A 21 -5.65 -19.50 13.86
C ILE A 21 -6.69 -19.58 14.97
N ASN A 22 -7.93 -19.14 14.74
CA ASN A 22 -8.98 -19.19 15.75
C ASN A 22 -9.42 -20.63 16.07
N GLU A 23 -9.42 -21.51 15.07
CA GLU A 23 -9.82 -22.91 15.18
C GLU A 23 -8.75 -23.83 15.79
N LEU A 24 -7.50 -23.35 15.89
CA LEU A 24 -6.42 -24.14 16.48
C LEU A 24 -6.62 -24.41 17.98
N LEU A 25 -6.18 -25.59 18.41
CA LEU A 25 -6.10 -25.95 19.82
C LEU A 25 -5.07 -25.07 20.55
N PRO A 26 -5.20 -24.87 21.88
CA PRO A 26 -4.28 -24.03 22.65
C PRO A 26 -2.80 -24.38 22.47
N GLU A 27 -2.46 -25.67 22.44
CA GLU A 27 -1.08 -26.14 22.24
C GLU A 27 -0.54 -25.82 20.83
N GLN A 28 -1.40 -25.84 19.82
CA GLN A 28 -1.06 -25.49 18.44
C GLN A 28 -0.90 -23.98 18.29
N LYS A 29 -1.77 -23.19 18.93
CA LYS A 29 -1.66 -21.73 19.00
C LYS A 29 -0.31 -21.33 19.61
N GLU A 30 0.03 -21.91 20.75
CA GLU A 30 1.31 -21.66 21.43
C GLU A 30 2.52 -21.98 20.54
N LYS A 31 2.47 -23.09 19.78
CA LYS A 31 3.52 -23.45 18.83
C LYS A 31 3.66 -22.42 17.71
N ILE A 32 2.56 -21.92 17.16
CA ILE A 32 2.56 -20.88 16.13
C ILE A 32 3.07 -19.56 16.70
N TYR A 33 2.64 -19.16 17.89
CA TYR A 33 3.10 -17.94 18.54
C TYR A 33 4.63 -17.94 18.71
N LYS A 34 5.20 -19.02 19.23
CA LYS A 34 6.66 -19.15 19.39
C LYS A 34 7.42 -19.11 18.07
N TRP A 35 6.87 -19.74 17.02
CA TRP A 35 7.46 -19.66 15.70
C TRP A 35 7.40 -18.23 15.15
N PHE A 36 6.25 -17.57 15.27
CA PHE A 36 6.04 -16.21 14.79
C PHE A 36 6.95 -15.20 15.50
N GLU A 37 7.05 -15.27 16.83
CA GLU A 37 7.95 -14.43 17.62
C GLU A 37 9.41 -14.56 17.15
N LYS A 38 9.88 -15.80 16.99
CA LYS A 38 11.24 -16.07 16.49
C LYS A 38 11.50 -15.51 15.09
N GLU A 39 10.55 -15.65 14.18
CA GLU A 39 10.70 -15.12 12.81
C GLU A 39 10.63 -13.59 12.79
N VAL A 40 9.81 -12.97 13.63
CA VAL A 40 9.76 -11.51 13.79
C VAL A 40 11.11 -10.98 14.28
N ASP A 41 11.67 -11.58 15.33
CA ASP A 41 12.97 -11.16 15.88
C ASP A 41 14.09 -11.25 14.84
N LYS A 42 14.13 -12.36 14.09
CA LYS A 42 15.11 -12.55 13.01
C LYS A 42 14.97 -11.49 11.93
N ASN A 43 13.73 -11.16 11.51
CA ASN A 43 13.48 -10.12 10.54
C ASN A 43 13.91 -8.73 11.05
N ILE A 44 13.63 -8.40 12.32
CA ILE A 44 14.06 -7.13 12.93
C ILE A 44 15.58 -7.01 12.95
N GLU A 45 16.30 -8.08 13.31
CA GLU A 45 17.76 -8.10 13.33
C GLU A 45 18.34 -7.87 11.93
N GLU A 46 17.82 -8.57 10.92
CA GLU A 46 18.25 -8.45 9.53
C GLU A 46 18.02 -7.03 8.99
N VAL A 47 16.84 -6.45 9.25
CA VAL A 47 16.51 -5.06 8.92
C VAL A 47 17.48 -4.09 9.59
N THR A 48 17.73 -4.27 10.89
CA THR A 48 18.61 -3.40 11.67
C THR A 48 20.04 -3.43 11.16
N LYS A 49 20.57 -4.62 10.83
CA LYS A 49 21.90 -4.80 10.26
C LYS A 49 22.00 -4.15 8.88
N THR A 50 20.97 -4.33 8.06
CA THR A 50 20.84 -3.74 6.72
C THR A 50 20.87 -2.21 6.81
N ILE A 51 20.00 -1.60 7.63
CA ILE A 51 19.97 -0.15 7.85
C ILE A 51 21.34 0.36 8.32
N LYS A 52 21.95 -0.26 9.33
CA LYS A 52 23.25 0.18 9.86
C LYS A 52 24.37 0.17 8.80
N GLY A 53 24.37 -0.82 7.91
CA GLY A 53 25.32 -0.88 6.79
C GLY A 53 25.14 0.23 5.73
N TYR A 54 23.96 0.86 5.67
CA TYR A 54 23.64 1.94 4.73
C TYR A 54 23.74 3.36 5.32
N VAL A 55 24.06 3.53 6.60
CA VAL A 55 24.16 4.88 7.21
C VAL A 55 25.60 5.44 7.12
N GLU A 56 26.51 4.79 6.38
CA GLU A 56 27.80 5.38 6.06
C GLU A 56 27.63 6.60 5.14
N ARG A 57 28.12 7.77 5.60
CA ARG A 57 27.99 9.11 4.99
C ARG A 57 28.63 9.22 3.59
N LYS A 58 28.07 8.55 2.58
CA LYS A 58 28.50 8.63 1.18
C LYS A 58 27.29 8.73 0.24
N PRO A 59 27.34 9.56 -0.82
CA PRO A 59 26.26 9.65 -1.82
C PRO A 59 25.96 8.31 -2.51
N SER A 60 26.97 7.46 -2.73
CA SER A 60 26.82 6.11 -3.29
C SER A 60 26.00 5.15 -2.42
N THR A 61 25.67 5.56 -1.20
CA THR A 61 24.80 4.81 -0.31
C THR A 61 23.31 5.08 -0.59
N ILE A 62 22.94 6.22 -1.18
CA ILE A 62 21.54 6.58 -1.50
C ILE A 62 20.96 5.62 -2.54
N GLU A 63 21.69 5.31 -3.62
CA GLU A 63 21.24 4.35 -4.63
C GLU A 63 21.05 2.94 -4.05
N LYS A 64 21.92 2.55 -3.11
CA LYS A 64 21.77 1.26 -2.43
C LYS A 64 20.60 1.28 -1.46
N TYR A 65 20.33 2.43 -0.84
CA TYR A 65 19.17 2.68 0.00
C TYR A 65 17.87 2.58 -0.79
N LEU A 66 17.82 3.10 -2.03
CA LEU A 66 16.66 2.97 -2.94
C LEU A 66 16.34 1.53 -3.37
N LYS A 67 17.31 0.59 -3.24
CA LYS A 67 17.11 -0.84 -3.51
C LYS A 67 16.51 -1.60 -2.32
N LEU A 68 16.33 -0.92 -1.19
CA LEU A 68 15.78 -1.55 0.00
C LEU A 68 14.29 -1.89 -0.20
N PRO A 69 13.83 -3.00 0.39
CA PRO A 69 12.40 -3.30 0.45
C PRO A 69 11.60 -2.16 1.08
N SER A 70 10.35 -1.99 0.65
CA SER A 70 9.47 -0.89 1.06
C SER A 70 9.14 -0.84 2.56
N TYR A 71 9.29 -1.97 3.28
CA TYR A 71 9.14 -2.04 4.73
C TYR A 71 10.36 -1.47 5.48
N ILE A 72 11.53 -1.39 4.82
CA ILE A 72 12.75 -0.75 5.35
C ILE A 72 12.84 0.70 4.86
N LEU A 73 12.55 0.92 3.58
CA LEU A 73 12.47 2.24 2.97
C LEU A 73 11.01 2.58 2.61
N PRO A 74 10.27 3.21 3.54
CA PRO A 74 8.93 3.68 3.27
C PRO A 74 8.84 4.46 1.97
N VAL A 75 7.81 4.17 1.17
CA VAL A 75 7.54 4.86 -0.09
C VAL A 75 7.58 6.38 0.11
N LYS A 76 6.96 6.89 1.17
CA LYS A 76 7.00 8.33 1.53
C LYS A 76 8.42 8.92 1.53
N LEU A 77 9.41 8.22 2.07
CA LEU A 77 10.79 8.70 2.11
C LEU A 77 11.42 8.79 0.71
N GLN A 78 11.09 7.87 -0.20
CA GLN A 78 11.56 7.94 -1.60
C GLN A 78 11.00 9.16 -2.32
N TYR A 79 9.73 9.46 -2.08
CA TYR A 79 9.06 10.62 -2.69
C TYR A 79 9.52 11.95 -2.07
N ASN A 80 9.80 12.00 -0.76
CA ASN A 80 10.44 13.16 -0.15
C ASN A 80 11.84 13.40 -0.73
N LEU A 81 12.63 12.34 -0.94
CA LEU A 81 13.94 12.46 -1.59
C LEU A 81 13.81 12.97 -3.03
N LEU A 82 12.81 12.49 -3.78
CA LEU A 82 12.50 12.98 -5.11
C LEU A 82 12.14 14.47 -5.11
N GLU A 83 11.32 14.92 -4.17
CA GLU A 83 10.93 16.33 -4.00
C GLU A 83 12.14 17.23 -3.76
N GLU A 84 13.03 16.82 -2.86
CA GLU A 84 14.29 17.55 -2.62
C GLU A 84 15.15 17.66 -3.90
N ILE A 85 15.29 16.58 -4.67
CA ILE A 85 16.06 16.58 -5.93
C ILE A 85 15.41 17.50 -6.97
N ILE A 86 14.08 17.46 -7.12
CA ILE A 86 13.31 18.32 -8.03
C ILE A 86 13.48 19.79 -7.68
N ASN A 87 13.40 20.12 -6.39
CA ASN A 87 13.59 21.48 -5.89
C ASN A 87 15.01 21.99 -6.17
N ILE A 88 16.04 21.17 -5.91
CA ILE A 88 17.44 21.51 -6.19
C ILE A 88 17.67 21.75 -7.69
N ASN A 89 17.08 20.90 -8.54
CA ASN A 89 17.25 20.99 -9.99
C ASN A 89 16.35 22.03 -10.66
N GLY A 90 15.49 22.73 -9.90
CA GLY A 90 14.55 23.71 -10.45
C GLY A 90 13.55 23.10 -11.44
N VAL A 91 13.13 21.85 -11.22
CA VAL A 91 12.21 21.15 -12.13
C VAL A 91 10.76 21.59 -11.83
N GLU A 92 10.16 22.33 -12.75
CA GLU A 92 8.78 22.87 -12.62
C GLU A 92 7.65 21.84 -12.81
N THR A 93 7.97 20.54 -12.91
CA THR A 93 7.00 19.49 -13.27
C THR A 93 5.92 19.26 -12.20
N PHE A 94 6.09 19.72 -10.96
CA PHE A 94 5.12 19.51 -9.85
C PHE A 94 4.52 20.81 -9.29
N VAL A 95 4.58 21.92 -10.03
CA VAL A 95 4.15 23.26 -9.55
C VAL A 95 2.66 23.31 -9.19
N ASP A 96 1.79 22.68 -10.00
CA ASP A 96 0.34 22.68 -9.79
C ASP A 96 -0.17 21.51 -8.93
N SER A 97 0.71 20.54 -8.61
CA SER A 97 0.34 19.31 -7.92
C SER A 97 1.53 18.72 -7.17
N THR A 98 1.62 19.03 -5.87
CA THR A 98 2.78 18.63 -5.06
C THR A 98 2.90 17.12 -4.89
N ILE A 99 4.12 16.66 -4.63
CA ILE A 99 4.41 15.26 -4.30
C ILE A 99 3.69 14.85 -3.01
N ASP A 100 3.55 15.75 -2.05
CA ASP A 100 2.78 15.51 -0.83
C ASP A 100 1.29 15.26 -1.12
N TYR A 101 0.68 15.98 -2.09
CA TYR A 101 -0.69 15.70 -2.52
C TYR A 101 -0.78 14.32 -3.21
N TYR A 102 0.18 13.97 -4.07
CA TYR A 102 0.23 12.64 -4.69
C TYR A 102 0.29 11.52 -3.64
N LEU A 103 1.15 11.66 -2.63
CA LEU A 103 1.27 10.69 -1.55
C LEU A 103 -0.02 10.59 -0.72
N LYS A 104 -0.60 11.73 -0.35
CA LYS A 104 -1.79 11.81 0.50
C LYS A 104 -3.07 11.37 -0.20
N LYS A 105 -3.23 11.69 -1.48
CA LYS A 105 -4.44 11.34 -2.24
C LYS A 105 -4.27 10.03 -2.99
N VAL A 106 -3.29 9.93 -3.88
CA VAL A 106 -3.17 8.78 -4.79
C VAL A 106 -2.60 7.56 -4.07
N VAL A 107 -1.46 7.70 -3.38
CA VAL A 107 -0.83 6.55 -2.71
C VAL A 107 -1.65 6.09 -1.51
N SER A 108 -2.19 7.00 -0.71
CA SER A 108 -3.07 6.65 0.41
C SER A 108 -4.33 5.93 -0.07
N ASN A 109 -5.03 6.45 -1.08
CA ASN A 109 -6.25 5.81 -1.54
C ASN A 109 -5.96 4.49 -2.28
N ARG A 110 -4.88 4.41 -3.08
CA ARG A 110 -4.42 3.12 -3.63
C ARG A 110 -4.17 2.10 -2.51
N ASN A 111 -3.50 2.50 -1.42
CA ASN A 111 -3.23 1.61 -0.29
C ASN A 111 -4.49 1.26 0.51
N LYS A 112 -5.47 2.17 0.61
CA LYS A 112 -6.79 1.89 1.19
C LYS A 112 -7.54 0.85 0.36
N LEU A 113 -7.36 0.86 -0.96
CA LEU A 113 -8.06 -0.04 -1.88
C LEU A 113 -7.29 -1.36 -2.09
N ALA A 114 -5.98 -1.35 -1.90
CA ALA A 114 -5.13 -2.53 -1.98
C ALA A 114 -5.37 -3.49 -0.81
N HIS A 115 -5.20 -4.78 -1.06
CA HIS A 115 -5.36 -5.86 -0.07
C HIS A 115 -6.77 -5.97 0.55
N ARG A 116 -7.78 -5.36 -0.06
CA ARG A 116 -9.19 -5.46 0.31
C ARG A 116 -9.99 -6.17 -0.77
N LYS A 117 -11.07 -6.84 -0.40
CA LYS A 117 -12.07 -7.32 -1.36
C LYS A 117 -13.03 -6.18 -1.67
N LEU A 118 -13.19 -5.87 -2.96
CA LEU A 118 -14.07 -4.82 -3.45
C LEU A 118 -15.34 -5.44 -4.05
N VAL A 119 -16.51 -5.04 -3.58
CA VAL A 119 -17.79 -5.49 -4.14
C VAL A 119 -18.59 -4.27 -4.59
N MET A 120 -19.03 -4.27 -5.84
CA MET A 120 -19.85 -3.20 -6.37
C MET A 120 -21.30 -3.35 -5.92
N CYS A 121 -21.79 -2.38 -5.15
CA CYS A 121 -23.22 -2.23 -4.92
C CYS A 121 -23.86 -1.59 -6.16
N ARG A 122 -24.67 -2.36 -6.90
CA ARG A 122 -25.32 -1.88 -8.12
C ARG A 122 -26.44 -0.86 -7.86
N GLN A 123 -27.07 -0.89 -6.68
CA GLN A 123 -28.23 -0.06 -6.34
C GLN A 123 -27.84 1.35 -5.88
N GLN A 124 -26.71 1.51 -5.21
CA GLN A 124 -26.28 2.78 -4.59
C GLN A 124 -25.02 3.40 -5.21
N GLN A 125 -24.51 2.84 -6.32
CA GLN A 125 -23.33 3.37 -7.01
C GLN A 125 -22.10 3.59 -6.11
N HIS A 126 -21.79 2.62 -5.25
CA HIS A 126 -20.59 2.63 -4.41
C HIS A 126 -19.90 1.26 -4.39
N LEU A 127 -18.64 1.26 -3.97
CA LEU A 127 -17.80 0.07 -3.74
C LEU A 127 -17.73 -0.21 -2.23
N LEU A 128 -18.16 -1.42 -1.85
CA LEU A 128 -18.00 -1.96 -0.50
C LEU A 128 -16.60 -2.56 -0.34
N GLN A 129 -15.97 -2.34 0.81
CA GLN A 129 -14.60 -2.78 1.07
C GLN A 129 -14.51 -3.70 2.28
N TYR A 130 -13.93 -4.87 2.07
CA TYR A 130 -13.76 -5.86 3.13
C TYR A 130 -12.29 -6.11 3.43
N ASN A 131 -11.93 -5.97 4.70
CA ASN A 131 -10.55 -6.14 5.18
C ASN A 131 -10.19 -7.61 5.44
N ASN A 132 -11.18 -8.45 5.77
CA ASN A 132 -11.00 -9.89 5.99
C ASN A 132 -12.30 -10.67 5.74
N ILE A 133 -12.19 -12.00 5.66
CA ILE A 133 -13.33 -12.88 5.39
C ILE A 133 -14.44 -12.82 6.45
N ASN A 134 -14.12 -12.56 7.72
CA ASN A 134 -15.16 -12.46 8.76
C ASN A 134 -16.03 -11.22 8.53
N THR A 135 -15.42 -10.08 8.17
CA THR A 135 -16.18 -8.89 7.78
C THR A 135 -16.98 -9.09 6.51
N PHE A 136 -16.51 -9.92 5.58
CA PHE A 136 -17.23 -10.24 4.35
C PHE A 136 -18.40 -11.21 4.55
N LEU A 137 -18.22 -12.23 5.40
CA LEU A 137 -19.23 -13.28 5.64
C LEU A 137 -20.30 -12.87 6.65
N ASN A 138 -19.97 -12.01 7.59
CA ASN A 138 -20.95 -11.45 8.55
C ASN A 138 -21.76 -10.30 7.94
N ASP A 139 -21.41 -9.87 6.73
CA ASP A 139 -22.16 -8.86 6.01
C ASP A 139 -23.34 -9.53 5.28
N ASP A 140 -24.45 -9.68 6.00
CA ASP A 140 -25.73 -10.18 5.49
C ASP A 140 -26.44 -9.17 4.55
N SER A 141 -25.77 -8.07 4.22
CA SER A 141 -26.31 -6.96 3.47
C SER A 141 -26.36 -7.29 1.95
N ASN A 142 -27.29 -8.17 1.58
CA ASN A 142 -27.88 -8.17 0.23
C ASN A 142 -28.56 -6.82 -0.12
N VAL A 143 -28.61 -5.89 0.83
CA VAL A 143 -29.11 -4.53 0.75
C VAL A 143 -27.97 -3.61 1.17
N CYS A 144 -27.44 -2.83 0.23
CA CYS A 144 -26.25 -1.99 0.44
C CYS A 144 -26.36 -0.91 1.54
N ASP A 145 -27.52 -0.80 2.19
CA ASP A 145 -27.87 0.23 3.15
C ASP A 145 -27.26 0.01 4.54
N ASN A 146 -26.75 -1.21 4.83
CA ASN A 146 -26.28 -1.62 6.17
C ASN A 146 -24.79 -2.03 6.23
N HIS A 147 -23.96 -1.63 5.26
CA HIS A 147 -22.53 -1.92 5.33
C HIS A 147 -21.84 -1.06 6.41
N GLU A 148 -21.37 -1.70 7.49
CA GLU A 148 -20.61 -1.03 8.57
C GLU A 148 -19.12 -0.78 8.24
N GLY A 149 -18.67 -1.18 7.04
CA GLY A 149 -17.29 -1.00 6.58
C GLY A 149 -17.03 0.28 5.77
N ASP A 150 -15.79 0.43 5.29
CA ASP A 150 -15.39 1.59 4.47
C ASP A 150 -16.07 1.54 3.09
N VAL A 151 -16.85 2.58 2.75
CA VAL A 151 -17.50 2.74 1.44
C VAL A 151 -16.75 3.78 0.60
N VAL A 152 -16.58 3.53 -0.70
CA VAL A 152 -16.08 4.53 -1.67
C VAL A 152 -17.13 4.74 -2.74
N SER A 153 -17.54 5.99 -2.96
CA SER A 153 -18.49 6.30 -4.03
C SER A 153 -17.87 6.02 -5.41
N ILE A 154 -18.69 5.67 -6.40
CA ILE A 154 -18.21 5.50 -7.78
C ILE A 154 -17.62 6.81 -8.32
N ASP A 155 -18.16 7.96 -7.93
CA ASP A 155 -17.65 9.27 -8.34
C ASP A 155 -16.26 9.54 -7.76
N ASP A 156 -16.03 9.26 -6.47
CA ASP A 156 -14.69 9.35 -5.86
C ASP A 156 -13.71 8.38 -6.54
N TRP A 157 -14.18 7.19 -6.90
CA TRP A 157 -13.39 6.20 -7.63
C TRP A 157 -13.06 6.64 -9.06
N ILE A 158 -13.99 7.30 -9.75
CA ILE A 158 -13.75 7.89 -11.08
C ILE A 158 -12.78 9.06 -10.96
N GLN A 159 -12.98 9.95 -10.01
CA GLN A 159 -12.11 11.10 -9.75
C GLN A 159 -10.69 10.64 -9.43
N LEU A 160 -10.53 9.61 -8.59
CA LEU A 160 -9.23 9.02 -8.30
C LEU A 160 -8.55 8.47 -9.55
N ARG A 161 -9.30 7.85 -10.48
CA ARG A 161 -8.73 7.39 -11.75
C ARG A 161 -8.30 8.54 -12.67
N VAL A 162 -8.96 9.70 -12.59
CA VAL A 162 -8.53 10.93 -13.28
C VAL A 162 -7.24 11.46 -12.65
N GLU A 163 -7.20 11.63 -11.33
CA GLU A 163 -6.02 12.11 -10.61
C GLU A 163 -4.80 11.20 -10.85
N VAL A 164 -4.97 9.86 -10.83
CA VAL A 164 -3.90 8.89 -11.16
C VAL A 164 -3.34 9.12 -12.56
N LYS A 165 -4.19 9.40 -13.55
CA LYS A 165 -3.75 9.67 -14.93
C LYS A 165 -3.03 11.00 -15.05
N GLU A 166 -3.49 12.03 -14.37
CA GLU A 166 -2.85 13.35 -14.37
C GLU A 166 -1.45 13.27 -13.76
N TYR A 167 -1.31 12.63 -12.61
CA TYR A 167 -0.01 12.35 -12.01
C TYR A 167 0.87 11.47 -12.89
N GLY A 168 0.29 10.51 -13.61
CA GLY A 168 1.02 9.71 -14.60
C GLY A 168 1.76 10.56 -15.62
N LYS A 169 1.12 11.62 -16.14
CA LYS A 169 1.77 12.55 -17.09
C LYS A 169 2.97 13.27 -16.46
N LEU A 170 2.87 13.67 -15.19
CA LEU A 170 3.99 14.32 -14.49
C LEU A 170 5.20 13.39 -14.35
N PHE A 171 4.95 12.09 -14.11
CA PHE A 171 6.02 11.09 -14.11
C PHE A 171 6.56 10.78 -15.50
N ASP A 172 5.71 10.81 -16.53
CA ASP A 172 6.15 10.68 -17.94
C ASP A 172 7.08 11.84 -18.33
N ASP A 173 6.76 13.08 -17.94
CA ASP A 173 7.63 14.25 -18.17
C ASP A 173 8.98 14.12 -17.45
N LEU A 174 8.97 13.65 -16.19
CA LEU A 174 10.19 13.36 -15.45
C LEU A 174 11.01 12.27 -16.14
N TRP A 175 10.36 11.24 -16.67
CA TRP A 175 11.00 10.12 -17.36
C TRP A 175 11.66 10.54 -18.67
N GLU A 176 11.02 11.41 -19.44
CA GLU A 176 11.62 11.96 -20.66
C GLU A 176 12.85 12.83 -20.35
N LYS A 177 12.87 13.58 -19.25
CA LYS A 177 14.07 14.31 -18.78
C LYS A 177 15.23 13.41 -18.33
N ILE A 178 14.94 12.19 -17.89
CA ILE A 178 15.98 11.20 -17.52
C ILE A 178 16.59 10.56 -18.77
N LYS A 179 15.81 10.42 -19.84
CA LYS A 179 16.23 9.81 -21.10
C LYS A 179 16.96 10.76 -22.04
N SER A 180 16.70 12.06 -21.95
CA SER A 180 17.35 13.13 -22.73
C SER A 180 18.78 13.39 -22.28
#